data_AF-A0A354M6Y6-F1
#
_entry.id   AF-A0A354M6Y6-F1
#
_cell.length_a   1.000
_cell.length_b   1.000
_cell.length_c   1.000
_cell.angle_alpha   90.00
_cell.angle_beta   90.00
_cell.angle_gamma   90.00
#
_symmetry.space_group_name_H-M   'P 1'
#
loop_
_entity.id
_entity.type
_entity.pdbx_description
1 polymer ?
#
loop_
_entity_poly.entity_id
_entity_poly.type
_entity_poly.pdbx_seq_one_letter_code
_entity_poly.pdbx_strand_id
1 'polypeptide(L)'
;MVEKYKLEKYNTEEQRKIMGVRYGMDIADFSISYPYTFAEDIPTELMRKISESGFMLSGVSVDVTPFREYTDTSLAVNLIGTVGPIFAEDWDEYKKKGYSYNDKVGKSGIEKWGEEYLRGTDGEITYRIDNEGNIISSTVTKEPVAGKTVMLTLDKKMQRSTQ
;
A
#
# COMPACT_ATOMS: atom_id res chain seq x y z
N MET A 1 -13.67 -20.87 -13.29
CA MET A 1 -12.85 -19.62 -13.31
C MET A 1 -12.66 -19.08 -14.72
N VAL A 2 -12.33 -19.92 -15.72
CA VAL A 2 -12.28 -19.49 -17.15
C VAL A 2 -13.60 -18.85 -17.59
N GLU A 3 -14.73 -19.51 -17.34
CA GLU A 3 -16.07 -18.98 -17.64
C GLU A 3 -16.42 -17.73 -16.82
N LYS A 4 -16.11 -17.76 -15.51
CA LYS A 4 -16.31 -16.62 -14.59
C LYS A 4 -15.67 -15.34 -15.13
N TYR A 5 -14.46 -15.43 -15.67
CA TYR A 5 -13.71 -14.28 -16.21
C TYR A 5 -13.78 -14.16 -17.74
N LYS A 6 -14.61 -14.96 -18.42
CA LYS A 6 -14.81 -14.94 -19.88
C LYS A 6 -13.51 -15.08 -20.67
N LEU A 7 -12.70 -16.08 -20.33
CA LEU A 7 -11.35 -16.28 -20.88
C LEU A 7 -11.27 -17.33 -21.99
N GLU A 8 -12.40 -17.77 -22.55
CA GLU A 8 -12.48 -18.87 -23.53
C GLU A 8 -11.71 -18.58 -24.82
N LYS A 9 -11.55 -17.30 -25.17
CA LYS A 9 -10.83 -16.85 -26.36
C LYS A 9 -9.30 -16.90 -26.24
N TYR A 10 -8.77 -17.09 -25.04
CA TYR A 10 -7.32 -17.09 -24.76
C TYR A 10 -6.76 -18.50 -24.76
N ASN A 11 -5.46 -18.65 -25.03
CA ASN A 11 -4.81 -19.94 -24.91
C ASN A 11 -4.63 -20.34 -23.43
N THR A 12 -4.29 -21.60 -23.15
CA THR A 12 -4.19 -22.13 -21.77
C THR A 12 -3.20 -21.37 -20.90
N GLU A 13 -2.09 -20.89 -21.46
CA GLU A 13 -1.08 -20.14 -20.72
C GLU A 13 -1.60 -18.74 -20.33
N GLU A 14 -2.21 -18.04 -21.28
CA GLU A 14 -2.84 -16.74 -21.07
C GLU A 14 -4.00 -16.84 -20.09
N GLN A 15 -4.85 -17.86 -20.24
CA GLN A 15 -5.95 -18.15 -19.33
C GLN A 15 -5.41 -18.27 -17.90
N ARG A 16 -4.34 -19.03 -17.69
CA ARG A 16 -3.73 -19.20 -16.37
C ARG A 16 -3.21 -17.88 -15.80
N LYS A 17 -2.51 -17.08 -16.61
CA LYS A 17 -1.96 -15.77 -16.18
C LYS A 17 -3.07 -14.78 -15.82
N ILE A 18 -4.03 -14.58 -16.72
CA ILE A 18 -5.14 -13.63 -16.53
C ILE A 18 -6.02 -14.07 -15.35
N MET A 19 -6.32 -15.37 -15.25
CA MET A 19 -7.08 -15.92 -14.15
C MET A 19 -6.39 -15.73 -12.80
N GLY A 20 -5.07 -15.91 -12.72
CA GLY A 20 -4.31 -15.69 -11.49
C GLY A 20 -4.42 -14.24 -11.00
N VAL A 21 -4.27 -13.28 -11.92
CA VAL A 21 -4.43 -11.85 -11.62
C VAL A 21 -5.88 -11.55 -11.19
N ARG A 22 -6.88 -11.95 -11.98
CA ARG A 22 -8.30 -11.68 -11.70
C ARG A 22 -8.74 -12.29 -10.37
N TYR A 23 -8.27 -13.49 -10.06
CA TYR A 23 -8.54 -14.13 -8.78
C TYR A 23 -7.88 -13.38 -7.62
N GLY A 24 -6.64 -12.90 -7.81
CA GLY A 24 -5.97 -12.05 -6.83
C GLY A 24 -6.71 -10.72 -6.59
N MET A 25 -7.23 -10.10 -7.65
CA MET A 25 -8.06 -8.89 -7.54
C MET A 25 -9.35 -9.13 -6.76
N ASP A 26 -10.03 -10.26 -6.99
CA ASP A 26 -11.24 -10.62 -6.24
C ASP A 26 -10.93 -10.84 -4.75
N ILE A 27 -9.81 -11.49 -4.41
CA ILE A 27 -9.39 -11.67 -3.02
C ILE A 27 -9.06 -10.33 -2.35
N ALA A 28 -8.48 -9.40 -3.10
CA ALA A 28 -8.10 -8.08 -2.61
C ALA A 28 -9.29 -7.08 -2.53
N ASP A 29 -10.52 -7.54 -2.84
CA ASP A 29 -11.73 -6.70 -2.92
C ASP A 29 -11.52 -5.46 -3.80
N PHE A 30 -10.91 -5.68 -4.98
CA PHE A 30 -10.52 -4.61 -5.89
C PHE A 30 -11.71 -3.71 -6.24
N SER A 31 -11.52 -2.42 -6.03
CA SER A 31 -12.48 -1.37 -6.37
C SER A 31 -11.76 -0.05 -6.60
N ILE A 32 -12.50 1.00 -6.97
CA ILE A 32 -11.96 2.37 -7.06
C ILE A 32 -11.39 2.83 -5.71
N SER A 33 -11.97 2.37 -4.59
CA SER A 33 -11.50 2.68 -3.24
C SER A 33 -10.37 1.78 -2.75
N TYR A 34 -10.26 0.57 -3.30
CA TYR A 34 -9.24 -0.42 -2.97
C TYR A 34 -8.52 -0.87 -4.24
N PRO A 35 -7.60 -0.06 -4.77
CA PRO A 35 -6.87 -0.41 -5.99
C PRO A 35 -5.99 -1.64 -5.77
N TYR A 36 -5.76 -2.41 -6.83
CA TYR A 36 -4.93 -3.61 -6.80
C TYR A 36 -3.51 -3.26 -7.21
N THR A 37 -2.56 -3.42 -6.27
CA THR A 37 -1.13 -3.20 -6.55
C THR A 37 -0.55 -4.38 -7.31
N PHE A 38 -0.21 -4.16 -8.58
CA PHE A 38 0.42 -5.18 -9.43
C PHE A 38 1.89 -5.44 -9.08
N ALA A 39 2.62 -4.39 -8.74
CA ALA A 39 4.02 -4.45 -8.38
C ALA A 39 4.39 -3.26 -7.49
N GLU A 40 5.23 -3.51 -6.49
CA GLU A 40 5.90 -2.49 -5.69
C GLU A 40 7.37 -2.36 -6.16
N ASP A 41 8.03 -1.26 -5.82
CA ASP A 41 9.45 -1.02 -6.15
C ASP A 41 9.80 -1.23 -7.63
N ILE A 42 9.01 -0.62 -8.52
CA ILE A 42 9.21 -0.76 -9.96
C ILE A 42 10.39 0.11 -10.44
N PRO A 43 11.21 -0.38 -11.39
CA PRO A 43 12.27 0.44 -11.99
C PRO A 43 11.72 1.68 -12.69
N THR A 44 12.47 2.79 -12.65
CA THR A 44 12.09 4.06 -13.30
C THR A 44 11.76 3.91 -14.79
N GLU A 45 12.46 3.02 -15.50
CA GLU A 45 12.15 2.73 -16.90
C GLU A 45 10.77 2.09 -17.10
N LEU A 46 10.35 1.22 -16.18
CA LEU A 46 9.02 0.60 -16.23
C LEU A 46 7.94 1.63 -15.88
N MET A 47 8.16 2.42 -14.82
CA MET A 47 7.29 3.55 -14.45
C MET A 47 7.06 4.45 -15.67
N ARG A 48 8.13 4.90 -16.33
CA ARG A 48 8.03 5.81 -17.48
C ARG A 48 7.24 5.20 -18.63
N LYS A 49 7.51 3.94 -18.97
CA LYS A 49 6.78 3.23 -20.04
C LYS A 49 5.28 3.13 -19.75
N ILE A 50 4.89 2.84 -18.51
CA ILE A 50 3.48 2.76 -18.12
C ILE A 50 2.84 4.14 -18.21
N SER A 51 3.50 5.17 -17.66
CA SER A 51 2.98 6.55 -17.69
C SER A 51 2.81 7.10 -19.12
N GLU A 52 3.72 6.77 -20.04
CA GLU A 52 3.62 7.15 -21.46
C GLU A 52 2.55 6.34 -22.22
N SER A 53 2.24 5.12 -21.76
CA SER A 53 1.29 4.20 -22.41
C SER A 53 -0.13 4.29 -21.85
N GLY A 54 -0.45 5.33 -21.06
CA GLY A 54 -1.73 5.45 -20.34
C GLY A 54 -2.99 5.31 -21.23
N PHE A 55 -2.90 5.72 -22.51
CA PHE A 55 -3.99 5.53 -23.47
C PHE A 55 -4.27 4.04 -23.80
N MET A 56 -3.23 3.21 -23.81
CA MET A 56 -3.34 1.77 -24.12
C MET A 56 -3.67 0.94 -22.86
N LEU A 57 -3.38 1.47 -21.68
CA LEU A 57 -3.53 0.80 -20.38
C LEU A 57 -4.56 1.52 -19.50
N SER A 58 -5.79 1.64 -19.99
CA SER A 58 -6.88 2.25 -19.22
C SER A 58 -7.09 1.54 -17.88
N GLY A 59 -7.11 2.29 -16.79
CA GLY A 59 -7.28 1.77 -15.42
C GLY A 59 -5.97 1.32 -14.75
N VAL A 60 -4.82 1.50 -15.39
CA VAL A 60 -3.50 1.28 -14.78
C VAL A 60 -2.82 2.62 -14.55
N SER A 61 -2.43 2.88 -13.31
CA SER A 61 -1.64 4.05 -12.90
C SER A 61 -0.35 3.61 -12.23
N VAL A 62 0.58 4.56 -12.13
CA VAL A 62 1.74 4.43 -11.24
C VAL A 62 1.63 5.52 -10.20
N ASP A 63 1.66 5.12 -8.94
CA ASP A 63 1.52 6.00 -7.80
C ASP A 63 2.79 5.96 -6.94
N VAL A 64 3.20 7.12 -6.44
CA VAL A 64 4.34 7.23 -5.52
C VAL A 64 3.80 7.11 -4.11
N THR A 65 4.11 6.00 -3.45
CA THR A 65 3.68 5.73 -2.07
C THR A 65 4.87 5.75 -1.12
N PRO A 66 4.72 6.34 0.08
CA PRO A 66 5.76 6.25 1.11
C PRO A 66 5.96 4.80 1.55
N PHE A 67 7.21 4.39 1.76
CA PHE A 67 7.55 3.10 2.36
C PHE A 67 8.46 3.31 3.58
N ARG A 68 8.42 2.35 4.52
CA ARG A 68 9.26 2.41 5.71
C ARG A 68 10.63 1.80 5.42
N GLU A 69 11.67 2.61 5.54
CA GLU A 69 13.06 2.17 5.37
C GLU A 69 13.79 2.07 6.72
N TYR A 70 14.43 0.92 6.96
CA TYR A 70 15.30 0.70 8.11
C TYR A 70 16.76 0.76 7.64
N THR A 71 17.40 1.92 7.79
CA THR A 71 18.77 2.16 7.30
C THR A 71 19.85 1.34 8.00
N ASP A 72 19.57 0.82 9.20
CA ASP A 72 20.50 0.02 9.99
C ASP A 72 19.79 -1.18 10.61
N THR A 73 19.68 -2.25 9.84
CA THR A 73 18.98 -3.48 10.23
C THR A 73 19.74 -4.33 11.25
N SER A 74 20.90 -3.87 11.72
CA SER A 74 21.69 -4.55 12.75
C SER A 74 21.53 -3.92 14.12
N LEU A 75 21.21 -2.61 14.18
CA LEU A 75 21.27 -1.83 15.41
C LEU A 75 19.92 -1.78 16.11
N ALA A 76 19.87 -2.22 17.38
CA ALA A 76 18.70 -2.06 18.24
C ALA A 76 17.37 -2.54 17.59
N VAL A 77 17.43 -3.59 16.76
CA VAL A 77 16.31 -4.05 15.91
C VAL A 77 15.03 -4.29 16.73
N ASN A 78 15.16 -4.94 17.88
CA ASN A 78 14.02 -5.22 18.76
C ASN A 78 13.44 -3.96 19.41
N LEU A 79 14.29 -2.96 19.69
CA LEU A 79 13.86 -1.68 20.27
C LEU A 79 13.15 -0.83 19.23
N ILE A 80 13.71 -0.72 18.01
CA ILE A 80 13.08 0.01 16.90
C ILE A 80 11.77 -0.67 16.52
N GLY A 81 11.81 -1.99 16.33
CA GLY A 81 10.66 -2.79 15.93
C GLY A 81 10.37 -2.72 14.43
N THR A 82 9.14 -3.08 14.07
CA THR A 82 8.71 -3.27 12.69
C THR A 82 7.30 -2.73 12.46
N VAL A 83 7.01 -2.35 11.22
CA VAL A 83 5.65 -2.14 10.71
C VAL A 83 5.16 -3.38 9.96
N GLY A 84 3.84 -3.57 9.88
CA GLY A 84 3.25 -4.72 9.19
C GLY A 84 1.73 -4.58 9.05
N PRO A 85 1.06 -5.52 8.39
CA PRO A 85 -0.38 -5.46 8.18
C PRO A 85 -1.15 -5.53 9.51
N ILE A 86 -2.36 -4.98 9.50
CA ILE A 86 -3.34 -5.20 10.58
C ILE A 86 -3.76 -6.66 10.53
N PHE A 87 -3.68 -7.35 11.67
CA PHE A 87 -4.14 -8.74 11.77
C PHE A 87 -5.65 -8.78 12.03
N ALA A 88 -6.29 -9.88 11.63
CA ALA A 88 -7.74 -10.03 11.73
C ALA A 88 -8.24 -9.87 13.16
N GLU A 89 -7.46 -10.30 14.14
CA GLU A 89 -7.77 -10.23 15.56
C GLU A 89 -7.78 -8.78 16.09
N ASP A 90 -6.98 -7.90 15.50
CA ASP A 90 -6.85 -6.49 15.91
C ASP A 90 -7.77 -5.56 15.11
N TRP A 91 -8.42 -6.05 14.05
CA TRP A 91 -9.13 -5.23 13.08
C TRP A 91 -10.22 -4.36 13.70
N ASP A 92 -11.03 -4.89 14.60
CA ASP A 92 -12.12 -4.14 15.23
C ASP A 92 -11.63 -2.95 16.06
N GLU A 93 -10.41 -3.02 16.61
CA GLU A 93 -9.78 -1.91 17.33
C GLU A 93 -9.30 -0.84 16.34
N TYR A 94 -8.54 -1.24 15.32
CA TYR A 94 -8.00 -0.32 14.32
C TYR A 94 -9.09 0.34 13.49
N LYS A 95 -10.15 -0.38 13.13
CA LYS A 95 -11.32 0.16 12.43
C LYS A 95 -11.96 1.32 13.20
N LYS A 96 -12.09 1.21 14.53
CA LYS A 96 -12.62 2.29 15.39
C LYS A 96 -11.71 3.52 15.42
N LYS A 97 -10.41 3.33 15.20
CA LYS A 97 -9.42 4.40 15.07
C LYS A 97 -9.28 4.95 13.64
N GLY A 98 -10.18 4.56 12.74
CA GLY A 98 -10.23 5.05 11.36
C GLY A 98 -9.09 4.54 10.47
N TYR A 99 -8.61 3.32 10.70
CA TYR A 99 -7.68 2.66 9.78
C TYR A 99 -8.44 1.95 8.67
N SER A 100 -7.83 1.90 7.49
CA SER A 100 -8.24 1.04 6.39
C SER A 100 -7.67 -0.36 6.55
N TYR A 101 -8.33 -1.34 5.93
CA TYR A 101 -7.94 -2.75 6.06
C TYR A 101 -6.52 -3.05 5.55
N ASN A 102 -6.07 -2.29 4.54
CA ASN A 102 -4.75 -2.46 3.92
C ASN A 102 -3.67 -1.59 4.58
N ASP A 103 -3.98 -0.87 5.65
CA ASP A 103 -3.00 -0.03 6.34
C ASP A 103 -1.92 -0.88 7.00
N LYS A 104 -0.69 -0.34 7.02
CA LYS A 104 0.42 -0.90 7.77
C LYS A 104 0.55 -0.15 9.09
N VAL A 105 0.72 -0.89 10.18
CA VAL A 105 0.79 -0.37 11.55
C VAL A 105 2.04 -0.89 12.25
N GLY A 106 2.53 -0.17 13.25
CA GLY A 106 3.61 -0.60 14.12
C GLY A 106 3.26 -1.89 14.87
N LYS A 107 4.05 -2.95 14.65
CA LYS A 107 3.84 -4.28 15.23
C LYS A 107 4.69 -4.53 16.47
N SER A 108 5.83 -3.87 16.59
CA SER A 108 6.75 -4.05 17.72
C SER A 108 7.57 -2.79 18.01
N GLY A 109 8.28 -2.79 19.15
CA GLY A 109 9.23 -1.74 19.51
C GLY A 109 8.63 -0.34 19.56
N ILE A 110 9.44 0.63 19.13
CA ILE A 110 9.08 2.04 19.01
C ILE A 110 8.03 2.25 17.92
N GLU A 111 8.01 1.47 16.84
CA GLU A 111 6.97 1.58 15.82
C GLU A 111 5.58 1.36 16.44
N LYS A 112 5.41 0.29 17.24
CA LYS A 112 4.14 0.01 17.93
C LYS A 112 3.81 1.03 19.01
N TRP A 113 4.79 1.37 19.85
CA TRP A 113 4.58 2.34 20.93
C TRP A 113 4.24 3.73 20.39
N GLY A 114 4.93 4.14 19.33
CA GLY A 114 4.82 5.46 18.72
C GLY A 114 3.74 5.58 17.66
N GLU A 115 2.95 4.53 17.38
CA GLU A 115 1.95 4.49 16.31
C GLU A 115 1.05 5.73 16.30
N GLU A 116 0.57 6.17 17.47
CA GLU A 116 -0.30 7.35 17.59
C GLU A 116 0.37 8.67 17.18
N TYR A 117 1.70 8.74 17.24
CA TYR A 117 2.49 9.91 16.86
C TYR A 117 3.05 9.78 15.46
N LEU A 118 3.49 8.58 15.08
CA LEU A 118 4.15 8.27 13.82
C LEU A 118 3.15 8.16 12.67
N ARG A 119 1.92 7.71 12.94
CA ARG A 119 0.84 7.68 11.95
C ARG A 119 0.46 9.11 11.54
N GLY A 120 0.49 9.35 10.24
CA GLY A 120 -0.09 10.55 9.64
C GLY A 120 -1.61 10.51 9.62
N THR A 121 -2.23 11.57 9.12
CA THR A 121 -3.66 11.58 8.82
C THR A 121 -3.85 11.45 7.32
N ASP A 122 -4.67 10.48 6.90
CA ASP A 122 -4.96 10.27 5.49
C ASP A 122 -5.72 11.47 4.90
N GLY A 123 -5.36 11.80 3.66
CA GLY A 123 -6.09 12.75 2.83
C GLY A 123 -7.33 12.11 2.22
N GLU A 124 -8.09 12.90 1.47
CA GLU A 124 -9.27 12.43 0.75
C GLU A 124 -9.21 12.91 -0.71
N ILE A 125 -9.50 11.99 -1.63
CA ILE A 125 -9.63 12.28 -3.06
C ILE A 125 -11.05 11.92 -3.48
N THR A 126 -11.74 12.88 -4.10
CA THR A 126 -13.05 12.66 -4.69
C THR A 126 -12.91 12.41 -6.18
N TYR A 127 -13.45 11.29 -6.65
CA TYR A 127 -13.52 10.95 -8.07
C TYR A 127 -14.92 11.26 -8.62
N ARG A 128 -14.97 11.89 -9.80
CA ARG A 128 -16.18 11.93 -10.63
C ARG A 128 -16.10 10.82 -11.66
N ILE A 129 -17.12 9.96 -11.70
CA ILE A 129 -17.22 8.86 -12.64
C ILE A 129 -18.37 9.06 -13.62
N ASP A 130 -18.26 8.50 -14.82
CA ASP A 130 -19.37 8.41 -15.76
C ASP A 130 -20.27 7.19 -15.49
N ASN A 131 -21.32 7.02 -16.30
CA ASN A 131 -22.26 5.90 -16.17
C ASN A 131 -21.63 4.53 -16.48
N GLU A 132 -20.46 4.52 -17.13
CA GLU A 132 -19.70 3.31 -17.49
C GLU A 132 -18.63 2.98 -16.43
N GLY A 133 -18.46 3.84 -15.42
CA GLY A 133 -17.52 3.67 -14.31
C GLY A 133 -16.13 4.25 -14.59
N ASN A 134 -15.94 4.97 -15.69
CA ASN A 134 -14.66 5.61 -16.00
C ASN A 134 -14.48 6.87 -15.15
N ILE A 135 -13.25 7.10 -14.69
CA ILE A 135 -12.89 8.31 -13.94
C ILE A 135 -12.82 9.49 -14.92
N ILE A 136 -13.74 10.45 -14.78
CA ILE A 136 -13.77 11.72 -15.53
C ILE A 136 -12.75 12.69 -14.95
N SER A 137 -12.68 12.78 -13.62
CA SER A 137 -11.72 13.63 -12.92
C SER A 137 -11.54 13.21 -11.46
N SER A 138 -10.40 13.61 -10.89
CA SER A 138 -10.07 13.46 -9.47
C SER A 138 -9.79 14.82 -8.85
N THR A 139 -10.20 15.03 -7.60
CA THR A 139 -9.89 16.25 -6.85
C THR A 139 -9.50 15.88 -5.43
N VAL A 140 -8.33 16.36 -4.99
CA VAL A 140 -7.92 16.26 -3.58
C VAL A 140 -8.84 17.18 -2.78
N THR A 141 -9.69 16.59 -1.95
CA THR A 141 -10.64 17.33 -1.10
C THR A 141 -10.08 17.58 0.29
N LYS A 142 -9.09 16.77 0.70
CA LYS A 142 -8.39 16.93 1.97
C LYS A 142 -6.94 16.50 1.80
N GLU A 143 -6.01 17.39 2.11
CA GLU A 143 -4.58 17.09 2.06
C GLU A 143 -4.20 16.12 3.20
N PRO A 144 -3.33 15.13 2.93
CA PRO A 144 -2.78 14.28 3.98
C PRO A 144 -1.85 15.08 4.89
N VAL A 145 -1.75 14.65 6.15
CA VAL A 145 -0.86 15.26 7.14
C VAL A 145 0.18 14.23 7.56
N ALA A 146 1.47 14.57 7.42
CA ALA A 146 2.55 13.69 7.84
C ALA A 146 2.50 13.45 9.36
N GLY A 147 2.88 12.24 9.77
CA GLY A 147 3.08 11.92 11.18
C GLY A 147 4.22 12.72 11.80
N LYS A 148 4.31 12.67 13.12
CA LYS A 148 5.37 13.34 13.89
C LYS A 148 6.66 12.55 13.85
N THR A 149 7.77 13.26 14.05
CA THR A 149 9.08 12.65 14.22
C THR A 149 9.31 12.26 15.68
N VAL A 150 9.68 11.02 15.93
CA VAL A 150 10.12 10.54 17.25
C VAL A 150 11.64 10.61 17.33
N MET A 151 12.16 11.36 18.30
CA MET A 151 13.60 11.45 18.58
C MET A 151 13.93 10.60 19.80
N LEU A 152 14.85 9.65 19.63
CA LEU A 152 15.25 8.74 20.70
C LEU A 152 16.42 9.32 21.50
N THR A 153 16.48 8.96 22.78
CA THR A 153 17.66 9.18 23.62
C THR A 153 18.76 8.14 23.39
N LEU A 154 18.53 7.17 22.50
CA LEU A 154 19.47 6.12 22.13
C LEU A 154 20.67 6.71 21.40
N ASP A 155 21.86 6.59 21.99
CA ASP A 155 23.11 6.89 21.29
C ASP A 155 23.53 5.70 20.41
N LYS A 156 23.60 5.93 19.10
CA LYS A 156 23.96 4.92 18.10
C LYS A 156 25.36 4.33 18.30
N LYS A 157 26.34 5.10 18.76
CA LYS A 157 27.71 4.63 18.96
C LYS A 157 27.81 3.75 20.21
N MET A 158 27.20 4.19 21.31
CA MET A 158 27.17 3.44 22.56
C MET A 158 26.40 2.13 22.41
N GLN A 159 25.27 2.15 21.70
CA GLN A 159 24.49 0.94 21.46
C GLN A 159 25.27 -0.07 20.60
N ARG A 160 26.02 0.39 19.59
CA ARG A 160 26.88 -0.47 18.76
C ARG A 160 28.00 -1.15 19.53
N SER A 161 28.52 -0.52 20.59
CA SER A 161 29.63 -1.11 21.37
C SER A 161 29.18 -2.16 22.38
N THR A 162 27.89 -2.27 22.67
CA THR A 162 27.35 -3.08 23.77
C THR A 162 26.41 -4.20 23.33
N GLN A 163 25.92 -4.18 22.08
CA GLN A 163 25.03 -5.22 21.56
C GLN A 163 25.76 -6.46 21.03
#